data_AF-A0AA38UA97-F1
#
_entry.id   AF-A0AA38UA97-F1
#
_cell.length_a   1.000
_cell.length_b   1.000
_cell.length_c   1.000
_cell.angle_alpha   90.00
_cell.angle_beta   90.00
_cell.angle_gamma   90.00
#
_symmetry.space_group_name_H-M   'P 1'
#
loop_
_entity.id
_entity.type
_entity.pdbx_description
1 polymer ?
#
loop_
_entity_poly.entity_id
_entity_poly.type
_entity_poly.pdbx_seq_one_letter_code
_entity_poly.pdbx_strand_id
1 'polypeptide(L)'
;MGLVVWIAIHVWLIALLCCFMDDCFSVALEDDMDYYEPYKKFFPRDQVRLLRLLDFLGIPHGILKQLCGPQLPLIGIEVDPNELTATLPPDKKGELVIQVRWFAGSRRRTLHEWQQLSGWMNWSLNVFPLLRPAMSNLYDKMKGKSNQSAQIYVNKPVREELTWFANHVEASSGVYLFANVDW
;
A
#
# COMPACT_ATOMS: atom_id res chain seq x y z
N MET A 1 0.73 -17.74 -7.24
CA MET A 1 0.19 -17.54 -5.88
C MET A 1 -1.27 -17.95 -5.72
N GLY A 2 -2.20 -17.59 -6.61
CA GLY A 2 -3.64 -17.88 -6.42
C GLY A 2 -4.00 -19.31 -5.99
N LEU A 3 -3.48 -20.35 -6.67
CA LEU A 3 -3.73 -21.75 -6.28
C LEU A 3 -3.16 -22.11 -4.90
N VAL A 4 -1.97 -21.59 -4.57
CA VAL A 4 -1.32 -21.84 -3.27
C VAL A 4 -2.15 -21.22 -2.14
N VAL A 5 -2.62 -20.00 -2.33
CA VAL A 5 -3.50 -19.30 -1.38
C VAL A 5 -4.84 -20.03 -1.25
N TRP A 6 -5.40 -20.54 -2.35
CA TRP A 6 -6.61 -21.36 -2.30
C TRP A 6 -6.40 -22.62 -1.45
N ILE A 7 -5.28 -23.35 -1.62
CA ILE A 7 -4.93 -24.50 -0.79
C ILE A 7 -4.76 -24.08 0.67
N ALA A 8 -4.06 -22.98 0.92
CA ALA A 8 -3.83 -22.45 2.26
C ALA A 8 -5.15 -22.19 3.02
N ILE A 9 -6.12 -21.54 2.35
CA ILE A 9 -7.41 -21.18 2.94
C ILE A 9 -8.32 -22.40 3.06
N HIS A 10 -8.48 -23.20 1.99
CA HIS A 10 -9.53 -24.22 1.93
C HIS A 10 -9.10 -25.61 2.39
N VAL A 11 -7.82 -25.94 2.28
CA VAL A 11 -7.28 -27.26 2.67
C VAL A 11 -6.54 -27.14 4.00
N TRP A 12 -5.72 -26.11 4.15
CA TRP A 12 -4.95 -25.87 5.36
C TRP A 12 -5.65 -24.92 6.34
N LEU A 13 -6.87 -24.45 6.05
CA LEU A 13 -7.71 -23.69 6.99
C LEU A 13 -7.01 -22.48 7.63
N ILE A 14 -6.28 -21.71 6.82
CA ILE A 14 -5.68 -20.43 7.21
C ILE A 14 -6.65 -19.32 6.79
N ALA A 15 -7.68 -19.08 7.62
CA ALA A 15 -8.90 -18.38 7.21
C ALA A 15 -8.71 -16.90 6.87
N LEU A 16 -7.82 -16.20 7.58
CA LEU A 16 -7.62 -14.76 7.44
C LEU A 16 -6.49 -14.40 6.45
N LEU A 17 -5.99 -15.39 5.70
CA LEU A 17 -4.91 -15.18 4.76
C LEU A 17 -5.36 -14.29 3.60
N CYS A 18 -4.74 -13.13 3.49
CA CYS A 18 -4.85 -12.23 2.36
C CYS A 18 -3.64 -12.38 1.44
N CYS A 19 -3.85 -12.11 0.16
CA CYS A 19 -2.77 -12.08 -0.82
C CYS A 19 -2.96 -10.94 -1.80
N PHE A 20 -1.88 -10.21 -2.06
CA PHE A 20 -1.79 -9.24 -3.14
C PHE A 20 -0.53 -9.54 -3.96
N MET A 21 -0.70 -9.90 -5.23
CA MET A 21 0.39 -10.31 -6.13
C MET A 21 1.22 -11.47 -5.55
N ASP A 22 2.42 -11.19 -5.05
CA ASP A 22 3.34 -12.12 -4.41
C ASP A 22 3.40 -12.01 -2.88
N ASP A 23 2.80 -10.96 -2.31
CA ASP A 23 2.76 -10.74 -0.87
C ASP A 23 1.56 -11.45 -0.24
N CYS A 24 1.82 -12.18 0.84
CA CYS A 24 0.81 -12.81 1.68
C CYS A 24 0.86 -12.21 3.08
N PHE A 25 -0.29 -11.89 3.66
CA PHE A 25 -0.39 -11.26 4.97
C PHE A 25 -1.65 -11.71 5.70
N SER A 26 -1.61 -11.68 7.02
CA SER A 26 -2.71 -12.08 7.89
C SER A 26 -2.59 -11.35 9.23
N VAL A 27 -3.61 -11.46 10.06
CA VAL A 27 -3.58 -11.07 11.47
C VAL A 27 -3.65 -12.31 12.35
N ALA A 28 -3.09 -12.23 13.55
CA ALA A 28 -3.13 -13.27 14.56
C ALA A 28 -3.08 -12.62 15.96
N LEU A 29 -3.49 -13.36 16.98
CA LEU A 29 -3.29 -12.94 18.37
C LEU A 29 -1.80 -13.03 18.73
N GLU A 30 -1.33 -12.12 19.58
CA GLU A 30 0.10 -12.02 19.95
C GLU A 30 0.62 -13.30 20.63
N ASP A 31 -0.23 -14.01 21.36
CA ASP A 31 0.10 -15.25 22.06
C ASP A 31 -0.08 -16.52 21.21
N ASP A 32 -0.71 -16.42 20.03
CA ASP A 32 -0.93 -17.55 19.12
C ASP A 32 0.31 -17.80 18.23
N MET A 33 1.35 -18.32 18.87
CA MET A 33 2.68 -18.52 18.28
C MET A 33 3.04 -20.00 18.16
N ASP A 34 3.66 -20.38 17.04
CA ASP A 34 4.25 -21.70 16.82
C ASP A 34 5.75 -21.58 16.52
N TYR A 35 6.51 -22.63 16.86
CA TYR A 35 7.93 -22.73 16.50
C TYR A 35 8.11 -23.27 15.08
N TYR A 36 8.88 -22.56 14.26
CA TYR A 36 9.27 -23.00 12.93
C TYR A 36 10.74 -23.42 12.92
N GLU A 37 10.97 -24.74 12.91
CA GLU A 37 12.29 -25.37 13.03
C GLU A 37 13.29 -24.89 11.96
N PRO A 38 12.94 -24.78 10.66
CA PRO A 38 13.92 -24.41 9.63
C PRO A 38 14.58 -23.05 9.87
N TYR A 39 13.87 -22.13 10.52
CA TYR A 39 14.38 -20.79 10.88
C TYR A 39 14.72 -20.65 12.36
N LYS A 40 14.50 -21.69 13.15
CA LYS A 40 14.74 -21.74 14.59
C LYS A 40 14.10 -20.55 15.35
N LYS A 41 12.90 -20.14 14.93
CA LYS A 41 12.23 -18.93 15.41
C LYS A 41 10.72 -19.17 15.59
N PHE A 42 10.13 -18.46 16.55
CA PHE A 42 8.68 -18.39 16.74
C PHE A 42 8.05 -17.37 15.79
N PHE A 43 6.93 -17.76 15.19
CA PHE A 43 6.08 -16.90 14.36
C PHE A 43 4.62 -17.14 14.74
N PRO A 44 3.70 -16.24 14.35
CA PRO A 44 2.27 -16.52 14.43
C PRO A 44 1.92 -17.89 13.84
N ARG A 45 1.03 -18.63 14.50
CA ARG A 45 0.68 -20.01 14.13
C ARG A 45 0.34 -20.15 12.65
N ASP A 46 -0.51 -19.29 12.15
CA ASP A 46 -0.95 -19.32 10.75
C ASP A 46 0.18 -18.98 9.76
N GLN A 47 1.15 -18.14 10.16
CA GLN A 47 2.38 -17.94 9.38
C GLN A 47 3.22 -19.22 9.33
N VAL A 48 3.38 -19.93 10.45
CA VAL A 48 4.09 -21.22 10.48
C VAL A 48 3.39 -22.27 9.62
N ARG A 49 2.06 -22.34 9.66
CA ARG A 49 1.27 -23.25 8.81
C ARG A 49 1.48 -22.93 7.33
N LEU A 50 1.49 -21.65 6.96
CA LEU A 50 1.79 -21.25 5.59
C LEU A 50 3.21 -21.66 5.18
N LEU A 51 4.22 -21.43 6.03
CA LEU A 51 5.61 -21.84 5.75
C LEU A 51 5.74 -23.35 5.53
N ARG A 52 5.10 -24.16 6.39
CA ARG A 52 5.05 -25.63 6.23
C ARG A 52 4.34 -26.06 4.94
N LEU A 53 3.30 -25.34 4.51
CA LEU A 53 2.67 -25.57 3.22
C LEU A 53 3.64 -25.26 2.07
N LEU A 54 4.38 -24.15 2.14
CA LEU A 54 5.39 -23.83 1.13
C LEU A 54 6.48 -24.90 1.05
N ASP A 55 6.95 -25.40 2.19
CA ASP A 55 7.90 -26.53 2.25
C ASP A 55 7.33 -27.78 1.59
N PHE A 56 6.09 -28.13 1.92
CA PHE A 56 5.39 -29.29 1.35
C PHE A 56 5.26 -29.20 -0.17
N LEU A 57 5.01 -28.00 -0.70
CA LEU A 57 4.91 -27.74 -2.13
C LEU A 57 6.28 -27.53 -2.81
N GLY A 58 7.38 -27.51 -2.06
CA GLY A 58 8.72 -27.21 -2.57
C GLY A 58 8.89 -25.77 -3.07
N ILE A 59 8.09 -24.83 -2.54
CA ILE A 59 8.16 -23.41 -2.91
C ILE A 59 9.22 -22.73 -2.04
N PRO A 60 10.25 -22.10 -2.64
CA PRO A 60 11.29 -21.44 -1.87
C PRO A 60 10.74 -20.20 -1.15
N HIS A 61 11.13 -20.04 0.11
CA HIS A 61 10.83 -18.86 0.92
C HIS A 61 12.06 -18.49 1.75
N GLY A 62 12.20 -17.20 2.04
CA GLY A 62 13.38 -16.64 2.71
C GLY A 62 13.02 -15.98 4.03
N ILE A 63 13.84 -16.22 5.07
CA ILE A 63 13.63 -15.71 6.43
C ILE A 63 13.53 -14.18 6.50
N LEU A 64 14.32 -13.46 5.68
CA LEU A 64 14.31 -12.00 5.65
C LEU A 64 12.97 -11.42 5.14
N LYS A 65 12.17 -12.22 4.44
CA LYS A 65 10.83 -11.85 3.97
C LYS A 65 9.73 -12.24 4.97
N GLN A 66 10.06 -12.97 6.04
CA GLN A 66 9.10 -13.39 7.06
C GLN A 66 9.00 -12.35 8.17
N LEU A 67 8.19 -11.33 7.91
CA LEU A 67 7.91 -10.27 8.87
C LEU A 67 6.75 -10.69 9.79
N CYS A 68 6.87 -10.36 11.07
CA CYS A 68 5.81 -10.49 12.06
C CYS A 68 6.03 -9.43 13.15
N GLY A 69 4.95 -8.82 13.63
CA GLY A 69 5.02 -7.75 14.62
C GLY A 69 3.67 -7.09 14.82
N PRO A 70 3.58 -6.16 15.80
CA PRO A 70 2.33 -5.47 16.12
C PRO A 70 1.87 -4.53 15.01
N GLN A 71 2.79 -4.08 14.15
CA GLN A 71 2.53 -3.19 13.01
C GLN A 71 3.46 -3.62 11.87
N LEU A 72 2.97 -3.63 10.63
CA LEU A 72 3.75 -4.08 9.48
C LEU A 72 3.55 -3.19 8.24
N PRO A 73 4.60 -2.96 7.43
CA PRO A 73 4.45 -2.38 6.10
C PRO A 73 3.92 -3.46 5.14
N LEU A 74 2.64 -3.37 4.78
CA LEU A 74 2.00 -4.21 3.78
C LEU A 74 1.92 -3.43 2.48
N ILE A 75 2.50 -3.95 1.39
CA ILE A 75 2.46 -3.33 0.04
C ILE A 75 2.91 -1.85 -0.02
N GLY A 76 3.68 -1.37 0.97
CA GLY A 76 4.10 0.04 1.09
C GLY A 76 3.11 0.94 1.84
N ILE A 77 2.13 0.35 2.54
CA ILE A 77 1.23 0.96 3.50
C ILE A 77 1.57 0.42 4.88
N GLU A 78 1.65 1.30 5.86
CA GLU A 78 1.84 0.93 7.26
C GLU A 78 0.48 0.57 7.86
N VAL A 79 0.35 -0.66 8.35
CA VAL A 79 -0.89 -1.19 8.91
C VAL A 79 -0.69 -1.51 10.39
N ASP A 80 -1.53 -0.91 11.23
CA ASP A 80 -1.64 -1.21 12.66
C ASP A 80 -3.00 -1.87 12.94
N PRO A 81 -3.04 -3.19 13.15
CA PRO A 81 -4.26 -3.91 13.51
C PRO A 81 -4.77 -3.61 14.92
N ASN A 82 -3.95 -3.09 15.84
CA ASN A 82 -4.39 -2.77 17.20
C ASN A 82 -5.14 -1.43 17.24
N GLU A 83 -4.63 -0.44 16.52
CA GLU A 83 -5.29 0.86 16.35
C GLU A 83 -6.32 0.84 15.20
N LEU A 84 -6.39 -0.26 14.45
CA LEU A 84 -7.18 -0.40 13.23
C LEU A 84 -6.89 0.75 12.26
N THR A 85 -5.62 1.05 11.99
CA THR A 85 -5.23 2.11 11.07
C THR A 85 -4.41 1.59 9.90
N ALA A 86 -4.56 2.28 8.76
CA ALA A 86 -3.71 2.13 7.60
C ALA A 86 -3.28 3.52 7.11
N THR A 87 -1.97 3.73 6.96
CA THR A 87 -1.40 5.01 6.56
C THR A 87 -0.15 4.84 5.71
N LEU A 88 0.35 5.93 5.12
CA LEU A 88 1.65 5.88 4.47
C LEU A 88 2.75 5.93 5.54
N PRO A 89 3.85 5.17 5.39
CA PRO A 89 5.03 5.33 6.23
C PRO A 89 5.45 6.82 6.30
N PRO A 90 5.84 7.35 7.47
CA PRO A 90 6.06 8.80 7.65
C PRO A 90 7.05 9.41 6.65
N ASP A 91 8.10 8.67 6.30
CA ASP A 91 9.08 9.05 5.27
C ASP A 91 8.42 9.14 3.89
N LYS A 92 7.64 8.13 3.50
CA LYS A 92 6.92 8.10 2.20
C LYS A 92 5.82 9.13 2.09
N LYS A 93 5.14 9.41 3.19
CA LYS A 93 4.19 10.50 3.31
C LYS A 93 4.88 11.85 3.09
N GLY A 94 6.01 12.09 3.76
CA GLY A 94 6.81 13.30 3.60
C GLY A 94 7.35 13.47 2.18
N GLU A 95 7.91 12.41 1.60
CA GLU A 95 8.39 12.40 0.22
C GLU A 95 7.26 12.74 -0.77
N LEU A 96 6.07 12.15 -0.61
CA LEU A 96 4.91 12.45 -1.45
C LEU A 96 4.52 13.94 -1.37
N VAL A 97 4.42 14.49 -0.16
CA VAL A 97 4.08 15.91 0.05
C VAL A 97 5.11 16.82 -0.62
N ILE A 98 6.39 16.54 -0.45
CA ILE A 98 7.50 17.29 -1.08
C ILE A 98 7.38 17.24 -2.60
N GLN A 99 7.14 16.06 -3.17
CA GLN A 99 7.07 15.87 -4.62
C GLN A 99 5.84 16.53 -5.24
N VAL A 100 4.69 16.46 -4.58
CA VAL A 100 3.47 17.18 -4.99
C VAL A 100 3.70 18.69 -4.99
N ARG A 101 4.29 19.23 -3.92
CA ARG A 101 4.58 20.67 -3.81
C ARG A 101 5.63 21.13 -4.84
N TRP A 102 6.68 20.34 -5.05
CA TRP A 102 7.69 20.59 -6.09
C TRP A 102 7.08 20.56 -7.49
N PHE A 103 6.20 19.60 -7.78
CA PHE A 103 5.52 19.52 -9.06
C PHE A 103 4.64 20.76 -9.29
N ALA A 104 3.83 21.12 -8.29
CA ALA A 104 2.96 22.28 -8.30
C ALA A 104 3.73 23.59 -8.50
N GLY A 105 4.96 23.69 -8.00
CA GLY A 105 5.83 24.86 -8.12
C GLY A 105 6.28 25.18 -9.56
N SER A 106 6.39 24.18 -10.44
CA SER A 106 6.85 24.39 -11.81
C SER A 106 5.76 24.95 -12.74
N ARG A 107 6.19 25.59 -13.83
CA ARG A 107 5.29 26.06 -14.91
C ARG A 107 4.94 24.95 -15.89
N ARG A 108 5.86 24.02 -16.14
CA ARG A 108 5.71 22.91 -17.08
C ARG A 108 6.38 21.66 -16.56
N ARG A 109 5.82 20.51 -16.94
CA ARG A 109 6.29 19.17 -16.59
C ARG A 109 6.11 18.25 -17.78
N THR A 110 7.01 17.29 -17.95
CA THR A 110 6.90 16.23 -18.95
C THR A 110 5.70 15.35 -18.66
N LEU A 111 5.06 14.79 -19.70
CA LEU A 111 3.99 13.79 -19.52
C LEU A 111 4.44 12.63 -18.61
N HIS A 112 5.70 12.23 -18.70
CA HIS A 112 6.29 11.24 -17.81
C HIS A 112 6.20 11.64 -16.34
N GLU A 113 6.60 12.87 -15.97
CA GLU A 113 6.47 13.38 -14.60
C GLU A 113 4.98 13.44 -14.17
N TRP A 114 4.06 13.82 -15.06
CA TRP A 114 2.62 13.81 -14.77
C TRP A 114 2.13 12.40 -14.42
N GLN A 115 2.54 11.40 -15.20
CA GLN A 115 2.15 10.00 -14.99
C GLN A 115 2.76 9.44 -13.70
N GLN A 116 4.04 9.73 -13.44
CA GLN A 116 4.70 9.32 -12.20
C GLN A 116 4.02 9.90 -10.96
N LEU A 117 3.77 11.22 -10.95
CA LEU A 117 3.08 11.86 -9.83
C LEU A 117 1.66 11.30 -9.66
N SER A 118 0.92 11.15 -10.75
CA SER A 118 -0.46 10.63 -10.70
C SER A 118 -0.50 9.20 -10.20
N GLY A 119 0.47 8.36 -10.56
CA GLY A 119 0.59 7.00 -10.05
C GLY A 119 0.79 6.97 -8.54
N TRP A 120 1.71 7.80 -8.03
CA TRP A 120 1.99 7.88 -6.60
C TRP A 120 0.83 8.47 -5.79
N MET A 121 0.23 9.54 -6.29
CA MET A 121 -0.99 10.09 -5.69
C MET A 121 -2.09 9.03 -5.67
N ASN A 122 -2.35 8.36 -6.79
CA ASN A 122 -3.38 7.31 -6.85
C ASN A 122 -3.11 6.18 -5.86
N TRP A 123 -1.85 5.77 -5.67
CA TRP A 123 -1.49 4.78 -4.65
C TRP A 123 -1.87 5.24 -3.24
N SER A 124 -1.55 6.49 -2.89
CA SER A 124 -1.88 7.05 -1.57
C SER A 124 -3.40 7.15 -1.30
N LEU A 125 -4.24 7.17 -2.34
CA LEU A 125 -5.70 7.21 -2.18
C LEU A 125 -6.28 5.93 -1.57
N ASN A 126 -5.51 4.84 -1.48
CA ASN A 126 -5.89 3.67 -0.69
C ASN A 126 -6.01 4.00 0.81
N VAL A 127 -5.23 4.97 1.29
CA VAL A 127 -5.22 5.43 2.69
C VAL A 127 -5.67 6.89 2.84
N PHE A 128 -6.03 7.56 1.74
CA PHE A 128 -6.64 8.90 1.73
C PHE A 128 -7.79 9.01 0.71
N PRO A 129 -8.84 8.16 0.79
CA PRO A 129 -9.84 8.01 -0.25
C PRO A 129 -10.64 9.29 -0.52
N LEU A 130 -10.80 10.16 0.48
CA LEU A 130 -11.50 11.44 0.34
C LEU A 130 -10.77 12.46 -0.54
N LEU A 131 -9.49 12.21 -0.87
CA LEU A 131 -8.68 13.08 -1.71
C LEU A 131 -8.77 12.75 -3.21
N ARG A 132 -9.56 11.75 -3.60
CA ARG A 132 -9.81 11.36 -5.00
C ARG A 132 -10.17 12.54 -5.93
N PRO A 133 -10.94 13.57 -5.52
CA PRO A 133 -11.26 14.69 -6.39
C PRO A 133 -10.02 15.41 -6.97
N ALA A 134 -8.90 15.42 -6.25
CA ALA A 134 -7.65 16.05 -6.71
C ALA A 134 -7.08 15.44 -7.99
N MET A 135 -7.50 14.23 -8.38
CA MET A 135 -7.02 13.54 -9.58
C MET A 135 -7.66 14.03 -10.88
N SER A 136 -8.78 14.75 -10.80
CA SER A 136 -9.60 15.06 -11.97
C SER A 136 -8.85 15.91 -13.00
N ASN A 137 -8.31 17.07 -12.60
CA ASN A 137 -7.57 17.91 -13.53
C ASN A 137 -6.23 17.29 -13.95
N LEU A 138 -5.62 16.44 -13.11
CA LEU A 138 -4.42 15.67 -13.48
C LEU A 138 -4.70 14.77 -14.69
N TYR A 139 -5.76 13.95 -14.62
CA TYR A 139 -6.12 13.05 -15.70
C TYR A 139 -6.58 13.80 -16.96
N ASP A 140 -7.37 14.87 -16.80
CA ASP A 140 -7.79 15.69 -17.94
C ASP A 140 -6.59 16.34 -18.65
N LYS A 141 -5.55 16.75 -17.92
CA LYS A 141 -4.32 17.27 -18.51
C LYS A 141 -3.53 16.23 -19.26
N MET A 142 -3.53 14.97 -18.83
CA MET A 142 -2.82 13.89 -19.51
C MET A 142 -3.61 13.29 -20.69
N LYS A 143 -4.94 13.45 -20.70
CA LYS A 143 -5.83 12.85 -21.70
C LYS A 143 -5.36 13.12 -23.14
N GLY A 144 -5.34 12.04 -23.94
CA GLY A 144 -4.99 12.07 -25.35
C GLY A 144 -3.51 12.31 -25.68
N LYS A 145 -2.62 12.34 -24.67
CA LYS A 145 -1.19 12.60 -24.87
C LYS A 145 -0.41 11.30 -24.74
N SER A 146 0.52 11.07 -25.66
CA SER A 146 1.36 9.86 -25.71
C SER A 146 2.86 10.16 -25.71
N ASN A 147 3.27 11.38 -26.10
CA ASN A 147 4.67 11.76 -26.10
C ASN A 147 5.14 12.06 -24.66
N GLN A 148 5.98 11.16 -24.14
CA GLN A 148 6.48 11.20 -22.77
C GLN A 148 7.29 12.46 -22.43
N SER A 149 8.04 13.00 -23.38
CA SER A 149 8.85 14.22 -23.20
C SER A 149 8.08 15.51 -23.44
N ALA A 150 6.80 15.44 -23.83
CA ALA A 150 5.98 16.61 -24.09
C ALA A 150 5.81 17.46 -22.82
N GLN A 151 6.12 18.75 -22.95
CA GLN A 151 6.00 19.71 -21.85
C GLN A 151 4.56 20.19 -21.71
N ILE A 152 3.90 19.78 -20.64
CA ILE A 152 2.51 20.12 -20.32
C ILE A 152 2.52 21.18 -19.22
N TYR A 153 1.72 22.23 -19.41
CA TYR A 153 1.58 23.30 -18.43
C TYR A 153 0.84 22.85 -17.17
N VAL A 154 1.39 23.24 -16.02
CA VAL A 154 0.71 23.18 -14.72
C VAL A 154 -0.13 24.45 -14.61
N ASN A 155 -1.42 24.36 -14.91
CA ASN A 155 -2.33 25.50 -14.83
C ASN A 155 -2.79 25.75 -13.39
N LYS A 156 -3.46 26.89 -13.17
CA LYS A 156 -3.95 27.31 -11.85
C LYS A 156 -4.82 26.23 -11.15
N PRO A 157 -5.84 25.61 -11.81
CA PRO A 157 -6.64 24.57 -11.17
C PRO A 157 -5.81 23.38 -10.66
N VAL A 158 -4.88 22.86 -11.48
CA VAL A 158 -4.00 21.76 -11.03
C VAL A 158 -3.13 22.21 -9.86
N ARG A 159 -2.57 23.42 -9.92
CA ARG A 159 -1.73 23.93 -8.82
C ARG A 159 -2.51 23.99 -7.51
N GLU A 160 -3.74 24.50 -7.55
CA GLU A 160 -4.63 24.59 -6.39
C GLU A 160 -5.00 23.20 -5.85
N GLU A 161 -5.35 22.24 -6.71
CA GLU A 161 -5.66 20.86 -6.30
C GLU A 161 -4.47 20.12 -5.73
N LEU A 162 -3.28 20.26 -6.32
CA LEU A 162 -2.06 19.65 -5.80
C LEU A 162 -1.68 20.25 -4.44
N THR A 163 -1.82 21.56 -4.27
CA THR A 163 -1.60 22.20 -2.97
C THR A 163 -2.64 21.75 -1.94
N TRP A 164 -3.91 21.69 -2.31
CA TRP A 164 -4.98 21.16 -1.46
C TRP A 164 -4.67 19.73 -1.03
N PHE A 165 -4.35 18.85 -1.99
CA PHE A 165 -4.00 17.45 -1.74
C PHE A 165 -2.82 17.35 -0.76
N ALA A 166 -1.71 18.05 -1.03
CA ALA A 166 -0.52 17.99 -0.19
C ALA A 166 -0.80 18.43 1.26
N ASN A 167 -1.58 19.50 1.45
CA ASN A 167 -1.94 19.98 2.78
C ASN A 167 -2.79 18.96 3.54
N HIS A 168 -3.73 18.30 2.87
CA HIS A 168 -4.58 17.30 3.51
C HIS A 168 -3.84 16.00 3.81
N VAL A 169 -2.95 15.55 2.92
CA VAL A 169 -2.07 14.41 3.20
C VAL A 169 -1.21 14.74 4.42
N GLU A 170 -0.52 15.87 4.42
CA GLU A 170 0.36 16.30 5.52
C GLU A 170 -0.36 16.29 6.87
N ALA A 171 -1.57 16.84 6.93
CA ALA A 171 -2.38 16.92 8.15
C ALA A 171 -3.08 15.60 8.56
N SER A 172 -3.30 14.65 7.65
CA SER A 172 -4.07 13.44 7.93
C SER A 172 -3.25 12.35 8.62
N SER A 173 -3.80 11.68 9.63
CA SER A 173 -3.18 10.51 10.26
C SER A 173 -3.31 9.21 9.44
N GLY A 174 -4.13 9.18 8.39
CA GLY A 174 -4.41 7.99 7.57
C GLY A 174 -5.89 7.66 7.53
N VAL A 175 -6.22 6.39 7.29
CA VAL A 175 -7.57 5.84 7.37
C VAL A 175 -7.67 4.91 8.57
N TYR A 176 -8.75 5.04 9.32
CA TYR A 176 -9.17 4.01 10.25
C TYR A 176 -9.90 2.91 9.47
N LEU A 177 -9.41 1.69 9.59
CA LEU A 177 -10.03 0.44 9.16
C LEU A 177 -11.19 0.13 10.12
N PHE A 178 -12.14 1.05 10.28
CA PHE A 178 -13.40 0.67 10.87
C PHE A 178 -14.03 -0.35 9.92
N ALA A 179 -14.36 -1.52 10.47
CA ALA A 179 -15.43 -2.30 9.90
C ALA A 179 -16.56 -1.32 9.57
N ASN A 180 -17.02 -1.36 8.33
CA ASN A 180 -18.43 -1.09 8.05
C ASN A 180 -19.19 -1.94 9.08
N VAL A 181 -19.51 -1.37 10.23
CA VAL A 181 -20.63 -1.84 11.03
C VAL A 181 -21.79 -1.42 10.15
N ASP A 182 -22.36 -2.42 9.48
CA ASP A 182 -23.38 -2.32 8.44
C ASP A 182 -24.28 -1.08 8.56
N TRP A 183 -24.43 -0.33 7.46
CA TRP A 183 -25.59 0.56 7.28
C TRP A 183 -26.73 -0.20 6.63
#